data_AF-A0A7K7KGW0-F1
#
_entry.id   AF-A0A7K7KGW0-F1
#
_cell.length_a   1.000
_cell.length_b   1.000
_cell.length_c   1.000
_cell.angle_alpha   90.00
_cell.angle_beta   90.00
_cell.angle_gamma   90.00
#
_symmetry.space_group_name_H-M   'P 1'
#
loop_
_entity.id
_entity.type
_entity.pdbx_description
1 polymer ?
#
loop_
_entity_poly.entity_id
_entity_poly.type
_entity_poly.pdbx_seq_one_letter_code
_entity_poly.pdbx_strand_id
1 'polypeptide(L)'
;SPGITFQRLVRTEQGLPVKNYQSSTVTVLLLNRSEVQSEFLSIARRLSSSEPAQHSTLLLLLQHLYQATFGTHCDLDGLGRLLKSKPLEELSELYASAADAQEAAAASPDPALARERLQAVLRDIAGAASFPGAIAGEAQPRKLHPFPIPPARCYTYSWDQDNFGESGPWPSSR
;
A
#
# COMPACT_ATOMS: atom_id res chain seq x y z
N SER A 1 4.88 3.32 15.67
CA SER A 1 3.45 3.36 15.31
C SER A 1 2.96 1.96 14.92
N PRO A 2 1.75 1.53 15.34
CA PRO A 2 1.16 0.25 14.91
C PRO A 2 1.01 0.17 13.38
N GLY A 3 1.20 -1.02 12.81
CA GLY A 3 0.95 -1.28 11.39
C GLY A 3 1.95 -0.66 10.40
N ILE A 4 2.96 0.10 10.84
CA ILE A 4 3.90 0.78 9.92
C ILE A 4 4.74 -0.21 9.10
N THR A 5 5.12 -1.36 9.67
CA THR A 5 5.86 -2.40 8.95
C THR A 5 5.07 -2.96 7.78
N PHE A 6 3.78 -3.24 7.99
CA PHE A 6 2.88 -3.68 6.92
C PHE A 6 2.76 -2.61 5.82
N GLN A 7 2.57 -1.35 6.21
CA GLN A 7 2.45 -0.23 5.27
C GLN A 7 3.70 -0.08 4.40
N ARG A 8 4.89 -0.08 5.03
CA ARG A 8 6.17 -0.02 4.32
C ARG A 8 6.36 -1.22 3.39
N LEU A 9 6.10 -2.44 3.85
CA LEU A 9 6.21 -3.67 3.05
C LEU A 9 5.35 -3.58 1.79
N VAL A 10 4.05 -3.36 1.95
CA VAL A 10 3.12 -3.32 0.82
C VAL A 10 3.47 -2.15 -0.12
N ARG A 11 3.81 -0.98 0.42
CA ARG A 11 4.22 0.17 -0.39
C ARG A 11 5.42 -0.14 -1.28
N THR A 12 6.46 -0.80 -0.73
CA THR A 12 7.65 -1.22 -1.47
C THR A 12 7.31 -2.27 -2.54
N GLU A 13 6.59 -3.32 -2.18
CA GLU A 13 6.22 -4.41 -3.09
C GLU A 13 5.30 -3.97 -4.24
N GLN A 14 4.51 -2.92 -4.02
CA GLN A 14 3.58 -2.39 -5.01
C GLN A 14 4.16 -1.22 -5.83
N GLY A 15 5.37 -0.77 -5.51
CA GLY A 15 6.02 0.35 -6.20
C GLY A 15 5.26 1.67 -6.03
N LEU A 16 4.68 1.91 -4.85
CA LEU A 16 3.99 3.17 -4.56
C LEU A 16 5.00 4.26 -4.19
N PRO A 17 4.97 5.44 -4.83
CA PRO A 17 5.95 6.51 -4.61
C PRO A 17 5.85 7.10 -3.20
N VAL A 18 7.00 7.51 -2.65
CA VAL A 18 7.07 8.16 -1.33
C VAL A 18 7.95 9.40 -1.43
N LYS A 19 7.50 10.51 -0.83
CA LYS A 19 8.23 11.79 -0.88
C LYS A 19 9.57 11.75 -0.13
N ASN A 20 9.72 10.89 0.89
CA ASN A 20 10.86 10.94 1.83
C ASN A 20 11.47 9.58 2.25
N TYR A 21 10.95 8.45 1.75
CA TYR A 21 11.44 7.11 2.14
C TYR A 21 11.68 6.25 0.91
N GLN A 22 12.91 6.28 0.40
CA GLN A 22 13.33 5.48 -0.74
C GLN A 22 14.12 4.27 -0.25
N SER A 23 13.46 3.12 -0.14
CA SER A 23 14.14 1.84 -0.11
C SER A 23 13.40 0.90 -1.06
N SER A 24 14.00 0.68 -2.23
CA SER A 24 13.57 -0.30 -3.21
C SER A 24 14.65 -1.37 -3.29
N THR A 25 14.39 -2.53 -2.69
CA THR A 25 15.19 -3.72 -2.91
C THR A 25 14.54 -4.49 -4.04
N VAL A 26 15.22 -4.55 -5.19
CA VAL A 26 14.80 -5.37 -6.33
C VAL A 26 15.62 -6.66 -6.29
N THR A 27 14.93 -7.81 -6.24
CA THR A 27 15.58 -9.11 -6.37
C THR A 27 15.47 -9.58 -7.81
N VAL A 28 16.62 -9.82 -8.45
CA VAL A 28 16.68 -10.32 -9.83
C VAL A 28 17.14 -11.78 -9.81
N LEU A 29 16.33 -12.65 -10.41
CA LEU A 29 16.66 -14.07 -10.59
C LEU A 29 16.96 -14.32 -12.07
N LEU A 30 18.21 -14.65 -12.37
CA LEU A 30 18.63 -15.07 -13.71
C LEU A 30 18.50 -16.58 -13.81
N LEU A 31 17.67 -17.03 -14.75
CA LEU A 31 17.30 -18.44 -14.87
C LEU A 31 17.55 -18.91 -16.31
N ASN A 32 18.23 -20.05 -16.45
CA ASN A 32 18.34 -20.73 -17.72
C ASN A 32 17.02 -21.47 -18.01
N ARG A 33 16.35 -21.11 -19.12
CA ARG A 33 15.06 -21.71 -19.52
C ARG A 33 15.12 -23.24 -19.65
N SER A 34 16.28 -23.78 -20.04
CA SER A 34 16.47 -25.23 -20.19
C SER A 34 16.58 -25.99 -18.86
N GLU A 35 16.86 -25.28 -17.76
CA GLU A 35 17.06 -25.86 -16.43
C GLU A 35 15.84 -25.68 -15.51
N VAL A 36 14.82 -24.94 -15.96
CA VAL A 36 13.64 -24.60 -15.16
C VAL A 36 12.39 -25.32 -15.66
N GLN A 37 11.63 -25.89 -14.71
CA GLN A 37 10.36 -26.56 -14.99
C GLN A 37 9.31 -25.61 -15.59
N SER A 38 8.49 -26.13 -16.49
CA SER A 38 7.50 -25.35 -17.24
C SER A 38 6.43 -24.70 -16.34
N GLU A 39 6.12 -25.35 -15.23
CA GLU A 39 5.17 -24.97 -14.20
C GLU A 39 5.63 -23.70 -13.48
N PHE A 40 6.92 -23.63 -13.13
CA PHE A 40 7.52 -22.44 -12.53
C PHE A 40 7.40 -21.24 -13.48
N LEU A 41 7.72 -21.42 -14.77
CA LEU A 41 7.60 -20.36 -15.77
C LEU A 41 6.14 -19.91 -15.98
N SER A 42 5.18 -20.83 -15.87
CA SER A 42 3.75 -20.52 -15.93
C SER A 42 3.33 -19.65 -14.74
N ILE A 43 3.76 -20.00 -13.53
CA ILE A 43 3.50 -19.22 -12.31
C ILE A 43 4.15 -17.84 -12.40
N ALA A 44 5.42 -17.76 -12.80
CA ALA A 44 6.14 -16.50 -12.96
C ALA A 44 5.42 -15.56 -13.94
N ARG A 45 4.96 -16.08 -15.09
CA ARG A 45 4.16 -15.32 -16.06
C ARG A 45 2.84 -14.83 -15.48
N ARG A 46 2.12 -15.70 -14.76
CA ARG A 46 0.84 -15.35 -14.13
C ARG A 46 1.01 -14.28 -13.06
N LEU A 47 2.08 -14.34 -12.27
CA LEU A 47 2.41 -13.31 -11.30
C LEU A 47 2.77 -11.99 -12.00
N SER A 48 3.47 -12.04 -13.14
CA SER A 48 3.79 -10.82 -13.90
C SER A 48 2.63 -10.17 -14.64
N SER A 49 1.59 -10.93 -14.97
CA SER A 49 0.37 -10.38 -15.58
C SER A 49 -0.64 -9.88 -14.56
N SER A 50 -0.42 -10.17 -13.28
CA SER A 50 -1.30 -9.80 -12.18
C SER A 50 -0.81 -8.51 -11.55
N GLU A 51 -0.94 -7.37 -12.23
CA GLU A 51 -0.77 -6.08 -11.57
C GLU A 51 -2.01 -5.78 -10.72
N PRO A 52 -1.90 -5.72 -9.38
CA PRO A 52 -3.02 -5.27 -8.58
C PRO A 52 -3.33 -3.83 -8.94
N ALA A 53 -4.62 -3.54 -9.14
CA ALA A 53 -5.05 -2.19 -9.46
C ALA A 53 -4.58 -1.23 -8.35
N GLN A 54 -3.79 -0.21 -8.70
CA GLN A 54 -3.23 0.78 -7.78
C GLN A 54 -4.30 1.36 -6.84
N HIS A 55 -5.51 1.58 -7.38
CA HIS A 55 -6.70 1.98 -6.63
C HIS A 55 -7.02 1.01 -5.48
N SER A 56 -7.08 -0.29 -5.75
CA SER A 56 -7.37 -1.32 -4.74
C SER A 56 -6.30 -1.40 -3.66
N THR A 57 -5.02 -1.22 -4.03
CA THR A 57 -3.91 -1.18 -3.08
C THR A 57 -4.03 0.02 -2.15
N LEU A 58 -4.34 1.22 -2.67
CA LEU A 58 -4.54 2.42 -1.86
C LEU A 58 -5.72 2.29 -0.91
N LEU A 59 -6.83 1.69 -1.36
CA LEU A 59 -7.98 1.39 -0.50
C LEU A 59 -7.58 0.49 0.68
N LEU A 60 -6.86 -0.59 0.40
CA LEU A 60 -6.40 -1.53 1.41
C LEU A 60 -5.48 -0.84 2.43
N LEU A 61 -4.54 -0.01 1.96
CA LEU A 61 -3.58 0.66 2.83
C LEU A 61 -4.24 1.71 3.71
N LEU A 62 -5.17 2.50 3.16
CA LEU A 62 -5.95 3.46 3.94
C LEU A 62 -6.80 2.73 4.99
N GLN A 63 -7.56 1.70 4.62
CA GLN A 63 -8.35 0.93 5.58
C GLN A 63 -7.49 0.32 6.70
N HIS A 64 -6.36 -0.29 6.34
CA HIS A 64 -5.44 -0.84 7.31
C HIS A 64 -4.88 0.23 8.25
N LEU A 65 -4.53 1.42 7.73
CA LEU A 65 -4.01 2.53 8.54
C LEU A 65 -5.03 3.03 9.57
N TYR A 66 -6.26 3.26 9.15
CA TYR A 66 -7.33 3.71 10.04
C TYR A 66 -7.64 2.65 11.09
N GLN A 67 -7.74 1.36 10.72
CA GLN A 67 -7.94 0.29 11.70
C GLN A 67 -6.76 0.16 12.66
N ALA A 68 -5.51 0.23 12.19
CA ALA A 68 -4.33 0.12 13.04
C ALA A 68 -4.24 1.26 14.08
N THR A 69 -4.82 2.42 13.76
CA THR A 69 -4.77 3.61 14.63
C THR A 69 -5.95 3.67 15.60
N PHE A 70 -7.17 3.39 15.11
CA PHE A 70 -8.42 3.56 15.87
C PHE A 70 -9.01 2.23 16.36
N GLY A 71 -8.51 1.08 15.90
CA GLY A 71 -9.02 -0.23 16.27
C GLY A 71 -10.49 -0.40 15.90
N THR A 72 -11.28 -0.89 16.84
CA THR A 72 -12.73 -1.12 16.68
C THR A 72 -13.56 0.17 16.67
N HIS A 73 -12.95 1.33 16.91
CA HIS A 73 -13.62 2.63 16.78
C HIS A 73 -13.71 3.10 15.32
N CYS A 74 -13.14 2.36 14.36
CA CYS A 74 -13.25 2.68 12.94
C CYS A 74 -14.36 1.85 12.27
N ASP A 75 -15.34 2.52 11.65
CA ASP A 75 -16.26 1.90 10.70
C ASP A 75 -15.56 1.68 9.36
N LEU A 76 -14.90 0.52 9.24
CA LEU A 76 -14.19 0.15 8.02
C LEU A 76 -15.09 -0.06 6.81
N ASP A 77 -16.34 -0.49 7.00
CA ASP A 77 -17.27 -0.70 5.88
C ASP A 77 -17.73 0.64 5.31
N GLY A 78 -18.04 1.60 6.18
CA GLY A 78 -18.27 3.00 5.80
C GLY A 78 -17.07 3.59 5.08
N LEU A 79 -15.86 3.41 5.63
CA LEU A 79 -14.61 3.89 5.05
C LEU A 79 -14.40 3.31 3.65
N GLY A 80 -14.54 2.00 3.52
CA GLY A 80 -14.35 1.31 2.26
C GLY A 80 -15.30 1.77 1.17
N ARG A 81 -16.58 2.00 1.49
CA ARG A 81 -17.55 2.51 0.50
C ARG A 81 -17.19 3.90 0.00
N LEU A 82 -16.82 4.81 0.91
CA LEU A 82 -16.51 6.19 0.55
C LEU A 82 -15.19 6.32 -0.19
N LEU A 83 -14.15 5.62 0.26
CA LEU A 83 -12.88 5.60 -0.46
C LEU A 83 -13.05 4.99 -1.86
N LYS A 84 -13.88 3.95 -2.03
CA LYS A 84 -14.15 3.34 -3.34
C LYS A 84 -14.73 4.32 -4.36
N SER A 85 -15.51 5.31 -3.93
CA SER A 85 -16.09 6.33 -4.81
C SER A 85 -15.10 7.43 -5.24
N LYS A 86 -13.91 7.50 -4.63
CA LYS A 86 -12.92 8.55 -4.93
C LYS A 86 -12.06 8.19 -6.15
N PRO A 87 -11.65 9.20 -6.95
CA PRO A 87 -10.71 9.01 -8.04
C PRO A 87 -9.32 8.63 -7.50
N LEU A 88 -8.49 8.07 -8.38
CA LEU A 88 -7.16 7.55 -8.02
C LEU A 88 -6.25 8.65 -7.46
N GLU A 89 -6.32 9.84 -8.03
CA GLU A 89 -5.52 11.01 -7.67
C GLU A 89 -5.81 11.42 -6.23
N GLU A 90 -7.10 11.56 -5.88
CA GLU A 90 -7.52 11.93 -4.53
C GLU A 90 -7.12 10.85 -3.51
N LEU A 91 -7.29 9.56 -3.85
CA LEU A 91 -6.84 8.47 -2.98
C LEU A 91 -5.32 8.48 -2.75
N SER A 92 -4.56 8.83 -3.78
CA SER A 92 -3.11 8.91 -3.70
C SER A 92 -2.67 10.06 -2.79
N GLU A 93 -3.32 11.22 -2.87
CA GLU A 93 -3.06 12.37 -1.99
C GLU A 93 -3.42 12.11 -0.53
N LEU A 94 -4.58 11.49 -0.31
CA LEU A 94 -5.02 11.06 1.02
C LEU A 94 -4.03 10.06 1.63
N TYR A 95 -3.64 9.05 0.85
CA TYR A 95 -2.67 8.06 1.31
C TYR A 95 -1.30 8.68 1.58
N ALA A 96 -0.80 9.55 0.70
CA ALA A 96 0.49 10.21 0.88
C ALA A 96 0.52 11.01 2.20
N SER A 97 -0.51 11.82 2.45
CA SER A 97 -0.63 12.61 3.67
C SER A 97 -0.70 11.74 4.93
N ALA A 98 -1.48 10.66 4.85
CA ALA A 98 -1.67 9.74 5.98
C ALA A 98 -0.41 8.90 6.26
N ALA A 99 0.31 8.48 5.22
CA ALA A 99 1.58 7.78 5.32
C ALA A 99 2.67 8.68 5.90
N ASP A 100 2.77 9.94 5.46
CA ASP A 100 3.72 10.91 6.02
C ASP A 100 3.48 11.13 7.52
N ALA A 101 2.22 11.24 7.95
CA ALA A 101 1.84 11.35 9.35
C ALA A 101 2.24 10.10 10.16
N GLN A 102 2.03 8.90 9.58
CA GLN A 102 2.39 7.64 10.23
C GLN A 102 3.91 7.46 10.37
N GLU A 103 4.67 7.88 9.36
CA GLU A 103 6.14 7.89 9.37
C GLU A 103 6.68 8.87 10.42
N ALA A 104 6.13 10.08 10.48
CA ALA A 104 6.48 11.07 11.52
C ALA A 104 6.19 10.53 12.94
N ALA A 105 5.05 9.85 13.12
CA ALA A 105 4.72 9.20 14.38
C ALA A 105 5.65 8.02 14.71
N ALA A 106 6.18 7.32 13.70
CA ALA A 106 7.14 6.23 13.90
C ALA A 106 8.54 6.73 14.29
N ALA A 107 8.93 7.92 13.84
CA ALA A 107 10.22 8.55 14.17
C ALA A 107 10.22 9.29 15.53
N SER A 108 9.06 9.46 16.16
CA SER A 108 8.93 10.18 17.43
C SER A 108 9.54 9.41 18.61
N PRO A 109 10.30 10.08 19.50
CA PRO A 109 10.81 9.47 20.72
C PRO A 109 9.74 9.30 21.81
N ASP A 110 8.60 10.00 21.70
CA ASP A 110 7.44 9.87 22.58
C ASP A 110 6.31 9.12 21.86
N PRO A 111 6.06 7.84 22.18
CA PRO A 111 5.03 7.04 21.52
C PRO A 111 3.60 7.47 21.86
N ALA A 112 3.35 8.02 23.05
CA ALA A 112 2.02 8.40 23.49
C ALA A 112 1.56 9.66 22.76
N LEU A 113 2.41 10.69 22.76
CA LEU A 113 2.18 11.93 22.02
C LEU A 113 2.13 11.68 20.51
N ALA A 114 2.99 10.79 19.99
CA ALA A 114 2.96 10.42 18.58
C ALA A 114 1.63 9.76 18.16
N ARG A 115 1.09 8.90 19.02
CA ARG A 115 -0.21 8.26 18.78
C ARG A 115 -1.35 9.28 18.76
N GLU A 116 -1.37 10.20 19.72
CA GLU A 116 -2.38 11.26 19.78
C GLU A 116 -2.33 12.16 18.55
N ARG A 117 -1.13 12.62 18.17
CA ARG A 117 -0.92 13.42 16.96
C ARG A 117 -1.35 12.69 15.70
N LEU A 118 -0.99 11.41 15.56
CA LEU A 118 -1.41 10.59 14.41
C LEU A 118 -2.94 10.48 14.35
N GLN A 119 -3.59 10.24 15.49
CA GLN A 119 -5.06 10.19 15.55
C GLN A 119 -5.70 11.52 15.17
N ALA A 120 -5.15 12.66 15.61
CA ALA A 120 -5.63 13.98 15.24
C ALA A 120 -5.53 14.20 13.72
N VAL A 121 -4.35 13.98 13.14
CA VAL A 121 -4.13 14.17 11.69
C VAL A 121 -5.03 13.25 10.87
N LEU A 122 -5.21 11.99 11.25
CA LEU A 122 -6.10 11.08 10.53
C LEU A 122 -7.58 11.48 10.65
N ARG A 123 -8.01 12.09 11.77
CA ARG A 123 -9.35 12.67 11.87
C ARG A 123 -9.52 13.85 10.93
N ASP A 124 -8.51 14.72 10.82
CA ASP A 124 -8.55 15.87 9.93
C ASP A 124 -8.60 15.44 8.45
N ILE A 125 -7.79 14.45 8.07
CA ILE A 125 -7.80 13.85 6.73
C ILE A 125 -9.18 13.23 6.43
N ALA A 126 -9.75 12.48 7.38
CA ALA A 126 -11.10 11.94 7.24
C ALA A 126 -12.16 13.06 7.11
N GLY A 127 -12.06 14.12 7.90
CA GLY A 127 -12.95 15.29 7.84
C GLY A 127 -12.91 15.97 6.47
N ALA A 128 -11.72 16.27 5.97
CA ALA A 128 -11.50 16.86 4.64
C ALA A 128 -12.04 15.96 3.52
N ALA A 129 -11.93 14.64 3.68
CA ALA A 129 -12.44 13.65 2.75
C ALA A 129 -13.97 13.46 2.80
N SER A 130 -14.70 14.27 3.58
CA SER A 130 -16.15 14.15 3.86
C SER A 130 -16.53 12.86 4.58
N PHE A 131 -15.67 12.40 5.48
CA PHE A 131 -15.82 11.19 6.29
C PHE A 131 -15.76 11.43 7.81
N PRO A 132 -16.50 12.41 8.38
CA PRO A 132 -16.40 12.70 9.80
C PRO A 132 -17.00 11.58 10.68
N GLY A 133 -17.95 10.79 10.17
CA GLY A 133 -18.82 9.91 10.98
C GLY A 133 -18.30 8.51 11.27
N ALA A 134 -17.09 8.17 10.85
CA ALA A 134 -16.67 6.77 10.82
C ALA A 134 -15.38 6.46 11.56
N ILE A 135 -14.86 7.48 12.23
CA ILE A 135 -14.17 7.26 13.49
C ILE A 135 -15.26 7.42 14.55
N ALA A 136 -15.96 6.32 14.82
CA ALA A 136 -17.05 6.26 15.79
C ALA A 136 -16.50 6.51 17.21
N GLY A 137 -17.19 7.32 17.99
CA GLY A 137 -16.87 7.51 19.41
C GLY A 137 -17.03 6.23 20.23
N GLU A 138 -17.95 5.35 19.81
CA GLU A 138 -18.20 4.05 20.43
C GLU A 138 -17.50 2.92 19.68
N ALA A 139 -16.99 1.95 20.44
CA ALA A 139 -16.36 0.76 19.88
C ALA A 139 -17.42 -0.08 19.14
N GLN A 140 -17.16 -0.41 17.88
CA GLN A 140 -18.01 -1.31 17.13
C GLN A 140 -18.00 -2.70 17.77
N PRO A 141 -19.14 -3.42 17.83
CA PRO A 141 -19.23 -4.77 18.40
C PRO A 141 -18.48 -5.83 17.57
N ARG A 142 -17.85 -5.44 16.46
CA ARG A 142 -17.19 -6.33 15.50
C ARG A 142 -15.71 -6.52 15.85
N LYS A 143 -15.18 -7.70 15.47
CA LYS A 143 -13.74 -8.00 15.51
C LYS A 143 -13.01 -7.21 14.43
N LEU A 144 -11.72 -6.94 14.66
CA LEU A 144 -10.84 -6.32 13.67
C LEU A 144 -10.83 -7.12 12.36
N HIS A 145 -10.84 -6.41 11.23
CA HIS A 145 -10.77 -7.02 9.90
C HIS A 145 -9.33 -7.45 9.60
N PRO A 146 -9.11 -8.70 9.14
CA PRO A 146 -7.81 -9.13 8.66
C PRO A 146 -7.52 -8.50 7.29
N PHE A 147 -6.29 -8.03 7.10
CA PHE A 147 -5.82 -7.51 5.82
C PHE A 147 -4.84 -8.52 5.19
N PRO A 148 -5.16 -9.10 4.02
CA PRO A 148 -4.22 -9.98 3.33
C PRO A 148 -3.02 -9.17 2.81
N ILE A 149 -1.84 -9.79 2.79
CA ILE A 149 -0.68 -9.20 2.12
C ILE A 149 -0.91 -9.33 0.61
N PRO A 150 -0.93 -8.23 -0.15
CA PRO A 150 -1.08 -8.30 -1.60
C PRO A 150 0.12 -9.00 -2.24
N PRO A 151 -0.07 -9.70 -3.36
CA PRO A 151 1.01 -10.37 -4.06
C PRO A 151 2.06 -9.34 -4.52
N ALA A 152 3.34 -9.69 -4.38
CA ALA A 152 4.46 -8.90 -4.87
C ALA A 152 4.33 -8.61 -6.38
N ARG A 153 4.76 -7.43 -6.83
CA ARG A 153 4.90 -7.16 -8.26
C ARG A 153 6.09 -7.95 -8.79
N CYS A 154 5.79 -8.98 -9.58
CA CYS A 154 6.80 -9.78 -10.25
C CYS A 154 6.90 -9.37 -11.71
N TYR A 155 8.09 -9.41 -12.29
CA TYR A 155 8.27 -9.22 -13.73
C TYR A 155 9.05 -10.41 -14.29
N THR A 156 8.58 -10.94 -15.41
CA THR A 156 9.23 -12.05 -16.11
C THR A 156 9.59 -11.59 -17.51
N TYR A 157 10.87 -11.58 -17.85
CA TYR A 157 11.39 -11.18 -19.16
C TYR A 157 12.11 -12.34 -19.84
N SER A 158 11.95 -12.43 -21.16
CA SER A 158 12.68 -13.38 -22.01
C SER A 158 13.75 -12.63 -22.78
N TRP A 159 15.01 -12.96 -22.54
CA TRP A 159 16.15 -12.32 -23.20
C TRP A 159 16.14 -12.51 -24.71
N ASP A 160 15.58 -13.63 -25.19
CA ASP A 160 15.44 -13.94 -26.62
C ASP A 160 14.48 -12.99 -27.37
N GLN A 161 13.67 -12.20 -26.64
CA GLN A 161 12.69 -11.26 -27.22
C GLN A 161 13.08 -9.79 -27.01
N ASP A 162 14.21 -9.52 -26.37
CA ASP A 162 14.64 -8.17 -26.05
C ASP A 162 15.55 -7.61 -27.16
N ASN A 163 14.95 -6.87 -28.09
CA ASN A 163 15.73 -6.06 -29.02
C ASN A 163 16.24 -4.84 -28.25
N PHE A 164 17.47 -4.93 -27.73
CA PHE A 164 18.22 -3.86 -27.02
C PHE A 164 18.36 -2.51 -27.81
N GLY A 165 17.63 -2.30 -28.91
CA GLY A 165 17.78 -1.19 -29.85
C GLY A 165 16.54 -0.31 -30.08
N GLU A 166 15.37 -0.58 -29.49
CA GLU A 166 14.23 0.34 -29.61
C GLU A 166 13.79 0.86 -28.24
N SER A 167 13.87 2.18 -28.11
CA SER A 167 13.52 3.00 -26.96
C SER A 167 12.07 2.76 -26.50
N GLY A 168 11.86 1.74 -25.66
CA GLY A 168 10.73 1.65 -24.74
C GLY A 168 11.15 2.18 -23.37
N PRO A 169 10.26 2.83 -22.60
CA PRO A 169 10.63 3.39 -21.32
C PRO A 169 10.96 2.25 -20.36
N TRP A 170 12.23 2.17 -19.95
CA TRP A 170 12.58 1.62 -18.66
C TRP A 170 11.62 2.21 -17.62
N PRO A 171 11.02 1.43 -16.70
CA PRO A 171 10.38 2.01 -15.55
C PRO A 171 11.47 2.73 -14.78
N SER A 172 11.58 4.03 -15.05
CA SER A 172 12.53 4.90 -14.40
C SER A 172 12.17 4.89 -12.93
N SER A 173 13.09 4.43 -12.11
CA SER A 173 13.06 4.61 -10.67
C SER A 173 12.88 6.10 -10.38
N ARG A 174 11.65 6.52 -10.08
CA ARG A 174 11.32 7.79 -9.43
C ARG A 174 10.32 7.53 -8.33
#